data_AF-A0A1J3EXJ9-F1
#
_entry.id   AF-A0A1J3EXJ9-F1
#
_cell.length_a   1.000
_cell.length_b   1.000
_cell.length_c   1.000
_cell.angle_alpha   90.00
_cell.angle_beta   90.00
_cell.angle_gamma   90.00
#
_symmetry.space_group_name_H-M   'P 1'
#
loop_
_entity.id
_entity.type
_entity.pdbx_description
1 polymer ?
#
loop_
_entity_poly.entity_id
_entity_poly.type
_entity_poly.pdbx_seq_one_letter_code
_entity_poly.pdbx_strand_id
1 'polypeptide(L)'
;WLNAVFLWFYMRRSRVCEGKRVFISMEAFGHMGIFFTLAVPSAMMVTLEWSAFEILILISGVLPNAKLETSVISMIYTTSSLHYNLATAIGAAASTNVANELGAGNLVAARASATVAISIAAVESSAMSFALFLSRHVWGYAYSNVPEVIRYAAEITPILCISIVMDSLSASLTGVVRGSGK
;
A
#
# COMPACT_ATOMS: atom_id res chain seq x y z
N TRP A 1 -6.18 -9.51 -12.82
CA TRP A 1 -6.52 -10.44 -13.91
C TRP A 1 -7.47 -9.85 -14.94
N LEU A 2 -8.61 -9.26 -14.56
CA LEU A 2 -9.51 -8.58 -15.53
C LEU A 2 -8.80 -7.51 -16.38
N ASN A 3 -8.00 -6.64 -15.76
CA ASN A 3 -7.22 -5.61 -16.50
C ASN A 3 -6.28 -6.19 -17.56
N ALA A 4 -5.64 -7.33 -17.28
CA ALA A 4 -4.76 -7.99 -18.24
C ALA A 4 -5.55 -8.55 -19.43
N VAL A 5 -6.71 -9.15 -19.17
CA VAL A 5 -7.62 -9.65 -20.22
C VAL A 5 -8.15 -8.49 -21.08
N PHE A 6 -8.54 -7.38 -20.44
CA PHE A 6 -8.96 -6.17 -21.15
C PHE A 6 -7.85 -5.56 -22.01
N LEU A 7 -6.63 -5.42 -21.47
CA LEU A 7 -5.48 -4.92 -22.21
C LEU A 7 -5.11 -5.84 -23.39
N TRP A 8 -5.17 -7.14 -23.19
CA TRP A 8 -4.93 -8.12 -24.25
C TRP A 8 -5.95 -8.00 -25.37
N PHE A 9 -7.23 -7.87 -25.02
CA PHE A 9 -8.30 -7.68 -25.99
C PHE A 9 -8.22 -6.34 -26.71
N TYR A 10 -7.88 -5.28 -25.96
CA TYR A 10 -7.64 -3.94 -26.50
C TYR A 10 -6.48 -3.95 -27.51
N MET A 11 -5.34 -4.56 -27.16
CA MET A 11 -4.21 -4.70 -28.09
C MET A 11 -4.58 -5.50 -29.35
N ARG A 12 -5.43 -6.53 -29.23
CA ARG A 12 -5.88 -7.32 -30.37
C ARG A 12 -6.85 -6.61 -31.30
N ARG A 13 -7.78 -5.82 -30.75
CA ARG A 13 -8.89 -5.20 -31.51
C ARG A 13 -8.66 -3.74 -31.89
N SER A 14 -7.77 -3.02 -31.20
CA SER A 14 -7.54 -1.60 -31.47
C SER A 14 -6.74 -1.40 -32.76
N ARG A 15 -7.23 -0.52 -33.63
CA ARG A 15 -6.52 -0.06 -34.84
C ARG A 15 -5.28 0.78 -34.50
N VAL A 16 -5.21 1.34 -33.29
CA VAL A 16 -4.05 2.11 -32.80
C VAL A 16 -2.81 1.23 -32.61
N CYS A 17 -3.00 -0.06 -32.32
CA CYS A 17 -1.91 -1.03 -32.12
C CYS A 17 -1.53 -1.80 -33.39
N GLU A 18 -2.16 -1.51 -34.54
CA GLU A 18 -2.10 -2.34 -35.76
C GLU A 18 -0.68 -2.47 -36.34
N GLY A 19 0.16 -1.44 -36.19
CA GLY A 19 1.59 -1.46 -36.58
C GLY A 19 2.57 -1.93 -35.49
N LYS A 20 2.11 -2.17 -34.27
CA LYS A 20 2.93 -2.63 -33.12
C LYS A 20 2.39 -3.94 -32.52
N ARG A 21 1.66 -4.74 -33.30
CA ARG A 21 1.16 -6.05 -32.85
C ARG A 21 2.34 -6.98 -32.63
N VAL A 22 2.81 -7.06 -31.39
CA VAL A 22 3.85 -8.00 -30.99
C VAL A 22 3.25 -9.41 -31.04
N PHE A 23 3.74 -10.25 -31.95
CA PHE A 23 3.50 -11.68 -31.87
C PHE A 23 4.22 -12.20 -30.62
N ILE A 24 3.56 -13.05 -29.84
CA ILE A 24 4.15 -13.66 -28.64
C ILE A 24 5.35 -14.51 -29.11
N SER A 25 6.54 -13.92 -29.09
CA SER A 25 7.81 -14.57 -29.41
C SER A 25 8.40 -15.18 -28.16
N MET A 26 9.04 -16.34 -28.27
CA MET A 26 9.79 -16.99 -27.19
C MET A 26 10.92 -16.10 -26.63
N GLU A 27 11.42 -15.12 -27.41
CA GLU A 27 12.36 -14.10 -26.93
C GLU A 27 11.78 -13.23 -25.80
N ALA A 28 10.47 -12.99 -25.78
CA ALA A 28 9.82 -12.23 -24.71
C ALA A 28 9.91 -12.95 -23.35
N PHE A 29 10.08 -14.28 -23.36
CA PHE A 29 10.26 -15.10 -22.17
C PHE A 29 11.74 -15.28 -21.78
N GLY A 30 12.69 -14.84 -22.61
CA GLY A 30 14.13 -15.02 -22.37
C GLY A 30 14.61 -14.37 -21.06
N HIS A 31 13.96 -13.30 -20.62
CA HIS A 31 14.28 -12.59 -19.36
C HIS A 31 13.37 -12.99 -18.18
N MET A 32 12.45 -13.94 -18.39
CA MET A 32 11.48 -14.32 -17.37
C MET A 32 12.14 -15.03 -16.17
N GLY A 33 13.29 -15.68 -16.38
CA GLY A 33 14.10 -16.23 -15.29
C GLY A 33 14.53 -15.16 -14.27
N ILE A 34 15.06 -14.03 -14.75
CA ILE A 34 15.46 -12.89 -13.90
C ILE A 34 14.24 -12.30 -13.18
N PHE A 35 13.11 -12.19 -13.88
CA PHE A 35 11.86 -11.74 -13.28
C PHE A 35 11.46 -12.63 -12.10
N PHE A 36 11.47 -13.96 -12.26
CA PHE A 36 11.13 -14.87 -11.17
C PHE A 36 12.15 -14.83 -10.02
N THR A 37 13.44 -14.67 -10.31
CA THR A 37 14.48 -14.51 -9.28
C THR A 37 14.26 -13.29 -8.40
N LEU A 38 13.63 -12.23 -8.91
CA LEU A 38 13.28 -11.04 -8.12
C LEU A 38 11.87 -11.14 -7.52
N ALA A 39 10.91 -11.59 -8.32
CA ALA A 39 9.50 -11.62 -7.95
C ALA A 39 9.22 -12.63 -6.82
N VAL A 40 9.85 -13.80 -6.82
CA VAL A 40 9.60 -14.82 -5.78
C VAL A 40 10.09 -14.34 -4.40
N PRO A 41 11.34 -13.87 -4.22
CA PRO A 41 11.77 -13.29 -2.95
C PRO A 41 10.92 -12.09 -2.52
N SER A 42 10.54 -11.20 -3.44
CA SER A 42 9.67 -10.07 -3.10
C SER A 42 8.27 -10.51 -2.65
N ALA A 43 7.66 -11.49 -3.32
CA ALA A 43 6.36 -12.02 -2.94
C ALA A 43 6.42 -12.73 -1.57
N MET A 44 7.48 -13.49 -1.31
CA MET A 44 7.70 -14.13 -0.01
C MET A 44 7.88 -13.10 1.10
N MET A 45 8.68 -12.06 0.87
CA MET A 45 8.90 -10.98 1.84
C MET A 45 7.58 -10.32 2.25
N VAL A 46 6.76 -9.91 1.26
CA VAL A 46 5.45 -9.30 1.53
C VAL A 46 4.54 -10.30 2.25
N THR A 47 4.45 -11.54 1.77
CA THR A 47 3.57 -12.54 2.40
C THR A 47 3.96 -12.81 3.86
N LEU A 48 5.25 -12.87 4.16
CA LEU A 48 5.76 -13.06 5.52
C LEU A 48 5.46 -11.85 6.41
N GLU A 49 5.58 -10.63 5.88
CA GLU A 49 5.22 -9.40 6.58
C GLU A 49 3.74 -9.40 7.01
N TRP A 50 2.82 -9.69 6.08
CA TRP A 50 1.39 -9.77 6.40
C TRP A 50 1.06 -10.91 7.36
N SER A 51 1.71 -12.06 7.21
CA SER A 51 1.53 -13.20 8.11
C SER A 51 2.02 -12.89 9.54
N ALA A 52 3.04 -12.05 9.69
CA ALA A 52 3.54 -11.64 11.01
C ALA A 52 2.49 -10.84 11.79
N PHE A 53 1.70 -9.98 11.12
CA PHE A 53 0.61 -9.24 11.76
C PHE A 53 -0.53 -10.18 12.22
N GLU A 54 -0.88 -11.18 11.42
CA GLU A 54 -1.85 -12.22 11.82
C GLU A 54 -1.37 -13.00 13.04
N ILE A 55 -0.09 -13.39 13.06
CA ILE A 55 0.52 -14.07 14.22
C ILE A 55 0.50 -13.15 15.46
N LEU A 56 0.77 -11.85 15.31
CA LEU A 56 0.68 -10.88 16.41
C LEU A 56 -0.73 -10.84 17.00
N ILE A 57 -1.76 -10.83 16.16
CA ILE A 57 -3.16 -10.88 16.59
C ILE A 57 -3.44 -12.20 17.33
N LEU A 58 -2.95 -13.33 16.82
CA LEU A 58 -3.12 -14.63 17.50
C LEU A 58 -2.44 -14.67 18.86
N ILE A 59 -1.22 -14.14 18.96
CA ILE A 59 -0.48 -14.04 20.24
C ILE A 59 -1.24 -13.16 21.23
N SER A 60 -1.93 -12.11 20.76
CA SER A 60 -2.75 -11.27 21.64
C SER A 60 -3.90 -12.02 22.34
N GLY A 61 -4.34 -13.15 21.77
CA GLY A 61 -5.31 -14.06 22.36
C GLY A 61 -4.77 -14.87 23.55
N VAL A 62 -3.48 -14.83 23.84
CA VAL A 62 -2.85 -15.52 24.98
C VAL A 62 -2.64 -14.56 26.16
N LEU A 63 -2.88 -13.26 26.00
CA LEU A 63 -2.74 -12.28 27.07
C LEU A 63 -3.81 -12.46 28.18
N PRO A 64 -3.57 -11.94 29.40
CA PRO A 64 -4.49 -12.07 30.54
C PRO A 64 -5.92 -11.64 30.23
N ASN A 65 -6.08 -10.60 29.39
CA ASN A 65 -7.36 -10.12 28.88
C ASN A 65 -7.53 -10.43 27.38
N ALA A 66 -7.39 -11.71 27.00
CA ALA A 66 -7.42 -12.18 25.62
C ALA A 66 -8.52 -11.54 24.74
N LYS A 67 -9.76 -11.49 25.24
CA LYS A 67 -10.89 -10.91 24.50
C LYS A 67 -10.74 -9.40 24.25
N LEU A 68 -10.21 -8.66 25.22
CA LEU A 68 -10.01 -7.21 25.13
C LEU A 68 -8.84 -6.89 24.19
N GLU A 69 -7.67 -7.47 24.43
CA GLU A 69 -6.44 -7.23 23.66
C GLU A 69 -6.62 -7.60 22.19
N THR A 70 -7.19 -8.78 21.92
CA THR A 70 -7.44 -9.24 20.55
C THR A 70 -8.42 -8.33 19.82
N SER A 71 -9.48 -7.87 20.49
CA SER A 71 -10.46 -6.96 19.88
C SER A 71 -9.83 -5.61 19.52
N VAL A 72 -9.03 -5.04 20.42
CA VAL A 72 -8.38 -3.75 20.21
C VAL A 72 -7.32 -3.83 19.11
N ILE A 73 -6.45 -4.85 19.14
CA ILE A 73 -5.40 -5.03 18.12
C ILE A 73 -6.02 -5.32 16.75
N SER A 74 -7.06 -6.16 16.68
CA SER A 74 -7.76 -6.44 15.41
C SER A 74 -8.42 -5.19 14.82
N MET A 75 -9.02 -4.34 15.66
CA MET A 75 -9.62 -3.08 15.24
C MET A 75 -8.58 -2.09 14.70
N ILE A 76 -7.46 -1.94 15.40
CA ILE A 76 -6.32 -1.12 14.98
C ILE A 76 -5.74 -1.65 13.67
N TYR A 77 -5.52 -2.96 13.56
CA TYR A 77 -4.99 -3.60 12.37
C TYR A 77 -5.89 -3.39 11.15
N THR A 78 -7.20 -3.60 11.29
CA THR A 78 -8.16 -3.40 10.19
C THR A 78 -8.13 -1.95 9.69
N THR A 79 -8.08 -0.99 10.61
CA THR A 79 -8.03 0.44 10.28
C THR A 79 -6.71 0.80 9.61
N SER A 80 -5.60 0.29 10.12
CA SER A 80 -4.27 0.51 9.52
C SER A 80 -4.15 -0.15 8.14
N SER A 81 -4.77 -1.31 7.92
CA SER A 81 -4.78 -1.99 6.63
C SER A 81 -5.55 -1.19 5.57
N LEU A 82 -6.70 -0.61 5.92
CA LEU A 82 -7.45 0.28 5.03
C LEU A 82 -6.60 1.49 4.60
N HIS A 83 -5.91 2.12 5.56
CA HIS A 83 -4.97 3.21 5.29
C HIS A 83 -3.80 2.78 4.39
N TYR A 84 -3.18 1.65 4.70
CA TYR A 84 -2.04 1.11 3.96
C TYR A 84 -2.35 0.91 2.46
N ASN A 85 -3.58 0.49 2.13
CA ASN A 85 -4.02 0.37 0.74
C ASN A 85 -4.01 1.72 0.00
N LEU A 86 -4.38 2.81 0.67
CA LEU A 86 -4.35 4.16 0.10
C LEU A 86 -2.90 4.65 -0.06
N ALA A 87 -2.08 4.48 0.98
CA ALA A 87 -0.66 4.83 0.96
C ALA A 87 0.11 4.10 -0.16
N THR A 88 -0.10 2.78 -0.29
CA THR A 88 0.54 1.99 -1.35
C THR A 88 0.06 2.34 -2.75
N ALA A 89 -1.21 2.74 -2.92
CA ALA A 89 -1.72 3.24 -4.19
C ALA A 89 -1.00 4.53 -4.61
N ILE A 90 -0.78 5.46 -3.67
CA ILE A 90 0.02 6.68 -3.92
C ILE A 90 1.45 6.30 -4.32
N GLY A 91 2.08 5.37 -3.59
CA GLY A 91 3.41 4.88 -3.91
C GLY A 91 3.51 4.22 -5.29
N ALA A 92 2.52 3.45 -5.71
CA ALA A 92 2.47 2.83 -7.04
C ALA A 92 2.29 3.86 -8.16
N ALA A 93 1.44 4.87 -7.95
CA ALA A 93 1.28 5.98 -8.87
C ALA A 93 2.57 6.81 -9.00
N ALA A 94 3.23 7.09 -7.88
CA ALA A 94 4.53 7.76 -7.85
C ALA A 94 5.59 6.97 -8.64
N SER A 95 5.67 5.66 -8.42
CA SER A 95 6.60 4.78 -9.12
C SER A 95 6.41 4.84 -10.64
N THR A 96 5.17 4.75 -11.10
CA THR A 96 4.85 4.76 -12.54
C THR A 96 5.15 6.12 -13.17
N ASN A 97 4.75 7.22 -12.52
CA ASN A 97 4.96 8.57 -13.07
C ASN A 97 6.45 8.93 -13.09
N VAL A 98 7.20 8.65 -12.01
CA VAL A 98 8.64 8.91 -11.96
C VAL A 98 9.37 8.07 -13.02
N ALA A 99 9.03 6.78 -13.17
CA ALA A 99 9.63 5.92 -14.19
C ALA A 99 9.36 6.42 -15.61
N ASN A 100 8.13 6.86 -15.89
CA ASN A 100 7.75 7.38 -17.20
C ASN A 100 8.50 8.68 -17.56
N GLU A 101 8.56 9.63 -16.63
CA GLU A 101 9.26 10.92 -16.87
C GLU A 101 10.77 10.73 -16.98
N LEU A 102 11.37 9.85 -16.18
CA LEU A 102 12.78 9.48 -16.31
C LEU A 102 13.06 8.76 -17.64
N GLY A 103 12.17 7.84 -18.05
CA GLY A 103 12.25 7.16 -19.35
C GLY A 103 12.13 8.10 -20.54
N ALA A 104 11.43 9.23 -20.38
CA ALA A 104 11.34 10.29 -21.37
C ALA A 104 12.53 11.28 -21.33
N GLY A 105 13.47 11.12 -20.40
CA GLY A 105 14.60 12.03 -20.21
C GLY A 105 14.25 13.36 -19.52
N ASN A 106 13.04 13.49 -18.98
CA ASN A 106 12.56 14.73 -18.37
C ASN A 106 12.78 14.74 -16.85
N LEU A 107 14.00 15.12 -16.45
CA LEU A 107 14.38 15.16 -15.02
C LEU A 107 13.55 16.15 -14.19
N VAL A 108 13.07 17.24 -14.80
CA VAL A 108 12.27 18.27 -14.11
C VAL A 108 10.89 17.70 -13.77
N ALA A 109 10.24 17.06 -14.73
CA ALA A 109 8.94 16.43 -14.50
C ALA A 109 9.01 15.20 -13.59
N ALA A 110 10.11 14.43 -13.64
CA ALA A 110 10.35 13.34 -12.70
C ALA A 110 10.43 13.83 -11.25
N ARG A 111 11.18 14.92 -11.01
CA ARG A 111 11.26 15.56 -9.68
C ARG A 111 9.91 16.11 -9.24
N ALA A 112 9.19 16.79 -10.14
CA ALA A 112 7.85 17.30 -9.85
C ALA A 112 6.88 16.17 -9.47
N SER A 113 6.91 15.05 -10.19
CA SER A 113 6.10 13.87 -9.90
C SER A 113 6.39 13.29 -8.51
N ALA A 114 7.67 13.21 -8.13
CA ALA A 114 8.07 12.78 -6.80
C ALA A 114 7.60 13.75 -5.69
N THR A 115 7.78 15.06 -5.88
CA THR A 115 7.34 16.09 -4.92
C THR A 115 5.82 16.07 -4.76
N VAL A 116 5.07 15.96 -5.84
CA VAL A 116 3.60 15.87 -5.80
C VAL A 116 3.15 14.62 -5.05
N ALA A 117 3.76 13.46 -5.32
CA ALA A 117 3.43 12.22 -4.61
C ALA A 117 3.67 12.30 -3.10
N ILE A 118 4.81 12.84 -2.68
CA ILE A 118 5.13 13.02 -1.25
C ILE A 118 4.16 14.03 -0.61
N SER A 119 3.81 15.09 -1.33
CA SER A 119 2.86 16.11 -0.86
C SER A 119 1.45 15.53 -0.68
N ILE A 120 0.99 14.72 -1.63
CA ILE A 120 -0.29 14.01 -1.54
C ILE A 120 -0.28 13.04 -0.35
N ALA A 121 0.78 12.25 -0.18
CA ALA A 121 0.94 11.34 0.95
C ALA A 121 0.89 12.08 2.29
N ALA A 122 1.59 13.21 2.40
CA ALA A 122 1.60 14.02 3.62
C ALA A 122 0.21 14.60 3.95
N VAL A 123 -0.52 15.11 2.95
CA VAL A 123 -1.87 15.65 3.13
C VAL A 123 -2.85 14.54 3.51
N GLU A 124 -2.79 13.41 2.80
CA GLU A 124 -3.63 12.25 3.03
C GLU A 124 -3.43 11.69 4.45
N SER A 125 -2.20 11.42 4.85
CA SER A 125 -1.91 10.86 6.17
C SER A 125 -2.23 11.84 7.30
N SER A 126 -2.01 13.14 7.08
CA SER A 126 -2.37 14.17 8.06
C SER A 126 -3.88 14.27 8.24
N ALA A 127 -4.64 14.23 7.13
CA ALA A 127 -6.10 14.27 7.17
C ALA A 127 -6.66 13.03 7.87
N MET A 128 -6.16 11.83 7.54
CA MET A 128 -6.57 10.58 8.16
C MET A 128 -6.25 10.55 9.66
N SER A 129 -5.00 10.86 10.04
CA SER A 129 -4.59 10.90 11.45
C SER A 129 -5.37 11.95 12.24
N PHE A 130 -5.64 13.12 11.67
CA PHE A 130 -6.44 14.15 12.31
C PHE A 130 -7.90 13.71 12.52
N ALA A 131 -8.52 13.13 11.49
CA ALA A 131 -9.88 12.61 11.58
C ALA A 131 -9.99 11.48 12.63
N LEU A 132 -9.02 10.56 12.64
CA LEU A 132 -8.97 9.47 13.61
C LEU A 132 -8.77 9.99 15.04
N PHE A 133 -7.88 10.97 15.23
CA PHE A 133 -7.61 11.55 16.54
C PHE A 133 -8.80 12.32 17.13
N LEU A 134 -9.51 13.08 16.29
CA LEU A 134 -10.74 13.77 16.71
C LEU A 134 -11.87 12.80 17.02
N SER A 135 -12.01 11.76 16.21
CA SER A 135 -13.05 10.74 16.38
C SER A 135 -12.67 9.65 17.38
N ARG A 136 -11.54 9.75 18.11
CA ARG A 136 -10.93 8.66 18.90
C ARG A 136 -11.84 7.98 19.91
N HIS A 137 -12.85 8.68 20.43
CA HIS A 137 -13.83 8.16 21.39
C HIS A 137 -15.09 7.59 20.76
N VAL A 138 -15.27 7.75 19.44
CA VAL A 138 -16.47 7.41 18.69
C VAL A 138 -16.20 6.32 17.65
N TRP A 139 -15.06 6.37 16.95
CA TRP A 139 -14.76 5.42 15.85
C TRP A 139 -14.76 3.96 16.29
N GLY A 140 -14.39 3.67 17.55
CA GLY A 140 -14.39 2.31 18.09
C GLY A 140 -15.78 1.66 18.12
N TYR A 141 -16.86 2.45 18.16
CA TYR A 141 -18.23 1.94 18.07
C TYR A 141 -18.56 1.30 16.71
N ALA A 142 -17.79 1.58 15.66
CA ALA A 142 -17.96 0.90 14.37
C ALA A 142 -17.58 -0.59 14.43
N TYR A 143 -16.79 -1.00 15.42
CA TYR A 143 -16.27 -2.37 15.54
C TYR A 143 -16.79 -3.11 16.78
N SER A 144 -17.04 -2.40 17.88
CA SER A 144 -17.45 -3.03 19.14
C SER A 144 -18.41 -2.16 19.94
N ASN A 145 -19.34 -2.80 20.65
CA ASN A 145 -20.25 -2.15 21.60
C ASN A 145 -19.75 -2.23 23.05
N VAL A 146 -18.54 -2.76 23.29
CA VAL A 146 -17.98 -2.92 24.63
C VAL A 146 -17.21 -1.65 25.02
N PRO A 147 -17.63 -0.89 26.05
CA PRO A 147 -17.00 0.40 26.39
C PRO A 147 -15.51 0.29 26.73
N GLU A 148 -15.09 -0.82 27.33
CA GLU A 148 -13.70 -1.07 27.70
C GLU A 148 -12.78 -1.16 26.47
N VAL A 149 -13.23 -1.83 25.40
CA VAL A 149 -12.51 -1.93 24.12
C VAL A 149 -12.34 -0.54 23.50
N ILE A 150 -13.40 0.26 23.53
CA ILE A 150 -13.41 1.61 22.93
C ILE A 150 -12.48 2.54 23.68
N ARG A 151 -12.52 2.51 25.02
CA ARG A 151 -11.63 3.33 25.85
C ARG A 151 -10.16 2.98 25.60
N TYR A 152 -9.83 1.69 25.58
CA TYR A 152 -8.46 1.25 25.37
C TYR A 152 -7.96 1.58 23.95
N ALA A 153 -8.81 1.42 22.94
CA ALA A 153 -8.47 1.86 21.59
C ALA A 153 -8.27 3.37 21.48
N ALA A 154 -9.07 4.18 22.19
CA ALA A 154 -8.91 5.63 22.25
C ALA A 154 -7.56 6.04 22.87
N GLU A 155 -7.07 5.26 23.86
CA GLU A 155 -5.75 5.45 24.48
C GLU A 155 -4.59 5.12 23.52
N ILE A 156 -4.72 4.09 22.70
CA ILE A 156 -3.69 3.69 21.72
C ILE A 156 -3.76 4.52 20.42
N THR A 157 -4.89 5.16 20.13
CA THR A 157 -5.11 5.95 18.90
C THR A 157 -3.96 6.94 18.57
N PRO A 158 -3.36 7.68 19.51
CA PRO A 158 -2.23 8.57 19.20
C PRO A 158 -1.02 7.84 18.60
N ILE A 159 -0.73 6.62 19.05
CA ILE A 159 0.35 5.77 18.51
C ILE A 159 0.00 5.37 17.08
N LEU A 160 -1.25 4.94 16.84
CA LEU A 160 -1.75 4.61 15.51
C LEU A 160 -1.65 5.80 14.54
N CYS A 161 -1.99 7.01 14.99
CA CYS A 161 -1.85 8.23 14.17
C CYS A 161 -0.40 8.49 13.73
N ILE A 162 0.59 8.23 14.59
CA ILE A 162 2.01 8.38 14.26
C ILE A 162 2.42 7.31 13.24
N SER A 163 2.00 6.07 13.46
CA SER A 163 2.27 4.96 12.53
C SER A 163 1.71 5.22 11.13
N ILE A 164 0.49 5.74 11.02
CA ILE A 164 -0.17 6.10 9.75
C ILE A 164 0.66 7.11 8.93
N VAL A 165 1.21 8.13 9.60
CA VAL A 165 2.03 9.15 8.94
C VAL A 165 3.37 8.57 8.47
N MET A 166 4.02 7.78 9.31
CA MET A 166 5.29 7.13 8.95
C MET A 166 5.12 6.13 7.79
N ASP A 167 4.03 5.38 7.80
CA ASP A 167 3.72 4.39 6.78
C ASP A 167 3.42 5.05 5.42
N SER A 168 2.60 6.11 5.38
CA SER A 168 2.31 6.84 4.13
C SER A 168 3.56 7.48 3.53
N LEU A 169 4.43 8.05 4.37
CA LEU A 169 5.71 8.58 3.93
C LEU A 169 6.63 7.48 3.40
N SER A 170 6.72 6.34 4.09
CA SER A 170 7.55 5.21 3.67
C SER A 170 7.08 4.60 2.36
N ALA A 171 5.76 4.46 2.17
CA ALA A 171 5.15 3.94 0.96
C ALA A 171 5.41 4.85 -0.26
N SER A 172 5.24 6.16 -0.09
CA SER A 172 5.50 7.15 -1.16
C SER A 172 6.98 7.23 -1.54
N LEU A 173 7.88 7.27 -0.55
CA LEU A 173 9.33 7.26 -0.79
C LEU A 173 9.79 5.99 -1.50
N THR A 174 9.37 4.82 -1.02
CA THR A 174 9.66 3.53 -1.67
C THR A 174 9.08 3.48 -3.09
N GLY A 175 7.93 4.10 -3.33
CA GLY A 175 7.37 4.30 -4.66
C GLY A 175 8.29 5.10 -5.59
N VAL A 176 8.77 6.25 -5.13
CA VAL A 176 9.69 7.12 -5.88
C VAL A 176 11.02 6.42 -6.18
N VAL A 177 11.59 5.72 -5.19
CA VAL A 177 12.85 4.97 -5.33
C VAL A 177 12.71 3.86 -6.37
N ARG A 178 11.65 3.04 -6.26
CA ARG A 178 11.33 2.02 -7.27
C ARG A 178 11.14 2.62 -8.67
N GLY A 179 10.43 3.74 -8.77
CA GLY A 179 10.24 4.46 -10.04
C GLY A 179 11.55 4.99 -10.65
N SER A 180 12.57 5.22 -9.82
CA SER A 180 13.90 5.65 -10.25
C SER A 180 14.80 4.49 -10.69
N GLY A 181 14.31 3.24 -10.62
CA GLY A 181 15.09 2.05 -10.94
C GLY A 181 16.14 1.68 -9.89
N LYS A 182 15.93 2.11 -8.63
CA LYS A 182 16.80 1.81 -7.48
C LYS A 182 16.05 1.06 -6.40
#